data_AF-A0A7V2NI37-F1
#
_entry.id   AF-A0A7V2NI37-F1
#
_cell.length_a   1.000
_cell.length_b   1.000
_cell.length_c   1.000
_cell.angle_alpha   90.00
_cell.angle_beta   90.00
_cell.angle_gamma   90.00
#
_symmetry.space_group_name_H-M   'P 1'
#
loop_
_entity.id
_entity.type
_entity.pdbx_description
1 polymer ?
#
loop_
_entity_poly.entity_id
_entity_poly.type
_entity_poly.pdbx_seq_one_letter_code
_entity_poly.pdbx_strand_id
1 'polypeptide(L)' 'MKWFHDGISLDDFLAKVSSSKQRVLFTDYDGTLAPLMYNRNIAKPYSGLVEVLNQIAAAPNSQVVVISGRSLHNLSS' A
#
# COMPACT_ATOMS: atom_id res chain seq x y z
N MET A 1 -2.87 -19.11 6.39
CA MET A 1 -3.02 -17.68 6.74
C MET A 1 -4.27 -17.17 6.01
N LYS A 2 -5.37 -16.90 6.73
CA LYS A 2 -6.57 -16.28 6.15
C LYS A 2 -6.34 -14.77 6.14
N TRP A 3 -6.10 -14.19 4.97
CA TRP A 3 -5.86 -12.75 4.79
C TRP A 3 -7.14 -11.91 4.85
N PHE A 4 -8.30 -12.57 4.75
CA PHE A 4 -9.60 -11.95 4.72
C PHE A 4 -10.49 -12.52 5.83
N HIS A 5 -11.30 -11.66 6.44
CA HIS A 5 -12.40 -12.08 7.32
C HIS A 5 -13.37 -12.96 6.53
N ASP A 6 -14.03 -13.88 7.22
CA ASP A 6 -15.06 -14.71 6.62
C ASP A 6 -16.11 -13.79 5.95
N GLY A 7 -16.29 -13.95 4.63
CA GLY A 7 -17.19 -13.12 3.81
C GLY A 7 -16.54 -12.18 2.80
N ILE A 8 -15.20 -12.06 2.76
CA ILE A 8 -14.49 -11.32 1.69
C ILE A 8 -13.71 -12.29 0.82
N SER A 9 -14.13 -12.42 -0.44
CA SER A 9 -13.38 -13.11 -1.49
C SER A 9 -12.37 -12.16 -2.13
N LEU A 10 -11.11 -12.61 -2.20
CA LEU A 10 -10.04 -11.86 -2.87
C LEU A 10 -10.40 -11.64 -4.35
N ASP A 11 -10.93 -12.66 -5.01
CA ASP A 11 -11.28 -12.59 -6.44
C ASP A 11 -12.40 -11.57 -6.67
N ASP A 12 -13.43 -11.57 -5.83
CA ASP A 12 -14.53 -10.61 -5.93
C ASP A 12 -14.05 -9.17 -5.66
N PHE A 13 -13.15 -9.01 -4.69
CA PHE A 13 -12.54 -7.72 -4.42
C PHE A 13 -11.73 -7.22 -5.62
N LEU A 14 -10.85 -8.05 -6.17
CA LEU A 14 -10.04 -7.70 -7.33
C LEU A 14 -10.90 -7.42 -8.57
N ALA A 15 -11.95 -8.21 -8.81
CA ALA A 15 -12.91 -7.96 -9.88
C ALA A 15 -13.55 -6.57 -9.75
N LYS A 16 -13.99 -6.19 -8.55
CA LYS A 16 -14.55 -4.85 -8.27
C LYS A 16 -13.51 -3.74 -8.50
N VAL A 17 -12.26 -3.95 -8.08
CA VAL A 17 -11.17 -2.98 -8.31
C VAL A 17 -10.93 -2.80 -9.81
N SER A 18 -10.81 -3.90 -10.55
CA SER A 18 -10.58 -3.88 -12.00
C SER A 18 -11.70 -3.19 -12.78
N SER A 19 -12.97 -3.39 -12.38
CA SER A 19 -14.13 -2.76 -13.05
C SER A 19 -14.39 -1.31 -12.64
N SER A 20 -13.73 -0.82 -11.59
CA SER A 20 -13.98 0.53 -11.07
C SER A 20 -13.45 1.61 -12.00
N LYS A 21 -14.22 2.69 -12.20
CA LYS A 21 -13.83 3.83 -13.06
C LYS A 21 -12.70 4.66 -12.45
N GLN A 22 -12.66 4.73 -11.12
CA GLN A 22 -11.64 5.43 -10.33
C GLN A 22 -11.21 4.54 -9.18
N ARG A 23 -9.92 4.52 -8.86
CA ARG A 23 -9.33 3.70 -7.81
C ARG A 23 -8.42 4.53 -6.94
N VAL A 24 -8.54 4.35 -5.63
CA VAL A 24 -7.60 4.92 -4.67
C VAL A 24 -7.16 3.80 -3.73
N LEU A 25 -5.85 3.59 -3.63
CA LEU A 25 -5.22 2.70 -2.66
C LEU A 25 -4.69 3.54 -1.51
N PHE A 26 -5.31 3.42 -0.34
CA PHE A 26 -4.80 3.96 0.91
C PHE A 26 -3.97 2.89 1.63
N THR A 27 -2.78 3.25 2.08
CA THR A 27 -1.89 2.34 2.81
C THR A 27 -1.21 3.06 3.96
N ASP A 28 -1.06 2.38 5.09
CA ASP A 28 -0.12 2.80 6.14
C ASP A 28 1.32 2.49 5.70
N TYR A 29 2.32 3.04 6.39
CA TYR A 29 3.73 2.78 6.14
C TYR A 29 4.33 1.76 7.12
N ASP A 30 4.40 2.09 8.41
CA ASP A 30 5.10 1.28 9.41
C ASP A 30 4.30 0.03 9.77
N GLY A 31 4.91 -1.15 9.63
CA GLY A 31 4.21 -2.43 9.81
C GLY A 31 3.33 -2.84 8.64
N THR A 32 3.26 -2.03 7.57
CA THR A 32 2.53 -2.34 6.33
C THR A 32 3.47 -2.39 5.13
N LEU A 33 4.05 -1.26 4.73
CA LEU A 33 5.00 -1.18 3.62
C LEU A 33 6.46 -1.43 4.06
N ALA A 34 6.75 -1.14 5.32
CA ALA A 34 8.04 -1.38 5.97
C ALA A 34 7.82 -2.26 7.23
N PRO A 35 8.83 -3.01 7.70
CA PRO A 35 8.68 -3.82 8.90
C PRO A 35 8.40 -2.95 10.13
N LEU A 36 7.55 -3.47 11.04
CA LEU A 36 7.28 -2.81 12.32
C LEU A 36 8.49 -2.99 13.23
N MET A 37 9.20 -1.90 13.53
CA MET A 37 10.44 -1.93 14.31
C MET A 37 10.51 -0.80 15.32
N TYR A 38 11.24 -1.03 16.42
CA TYR A 38 11.46 -0.03 17.47
C TYR A 38 12.13 1.25 16.93
N ASN A 39 13.23 1.09 16.20
CA ASN A 39 13.86 2.21 15.51
C ASN A 39 13.24 2.39 14.11
N ARG A 40 12.22 3.25 14.01
CA ARG A 40 11.53 3.52 12.75
C ARG A 40 12.44 4.14 11.69
N ASN A 41 13.46 4.92 12.06
CA ASN A 41 14.30 5.63 11.10
C ASN A 41 15.10 4.71 10.15
N ILE A 42 15.27 3.44 10.52
CA ILE A 42 15.93 2.43 9.67
C ILE A 42 14.94 1.51 8.95
N ALA A 43 13.63 1.63 9.22
CA ALA A 43 12.63 0.84 8.52
C ALA A 43 12.49 1.35 7.09
N LYS A 44 12.91 0.51 6.15
CA LYS A 44 12.80 0.71 4.71
C LYS A 44 11.65 -0.12 4.14
N PRO A 45 11.07 0.28 3.01
CA PRO A 45 10.08 -0.55 2.33
C PRO A 45 10.64 -1.92 1.99
N TYR A 46 9.79 -2.93 1.93
CA TYR A 46 10.19 -4.25 1.42
C TYR A 46 10.74 -4.14 -0.01
N SER A 47 11.70 -5.01 -0.34
CA SER A 47 12.32 -5.02 -1.66
C SER A 47 11.26 -5.18 -2.77
N GLY A 48 11.34 -4.36 -3.82
CA GLY A 48 10.40 -4.38 -4.95
C GLY A 48 9.08 -3.65 -4.71
N LEU A 49 8.80 -3.21 -3.48
CA LEU A 49 7.49 -2.64 -3.13
C LEU A 49 7.27 -1.25 -3.74
N VAL A 50 8.31 -0.41 -3.77
CA VAL A 50 8.23 0.94 -4.33
C VAL A 50 7.92 0.86 -5.82
N GLU A 51 8.53 -0.07 -6.53
CA GLU A 51 8.31 -0.34 -7.94
C GLU A 51 6.86 -0.75 -8.21
N VAL A 52 6.31 -1.66 -7.40
CA VAL A 52 4.90 -2.11 -7.52
C VAL A 52 3.93 -0.96 -7.23
N LEU A 53 4.15 -0.18 -6.17
CA LEU A 53 3.30 0.98 -5.87
C LEU A 53 3.33 2.03 -6.98
N ASN A 54 4.50 2.26 -7.59
CA ASN A 54 4.63 3.14 -8.74
C ASN A 54 3.88 2.61 -9.96
N GLN A 55 3.91 1.31 -10.22
CA GLN A 55 3.12 0.70 -11.31
C GLN A 55 1.61 0.87 -11.07
N ILE A 56 1.15 0.72 -9.83
CA ILE A 56 -0.26 0.94 -9.46
C ILE A 56 -0.63 2.41 -9.63
N ALA A 57 0.21 3.34 -9.19
CA ALA A 57 -0.04 4.78 -9.31
C ALA A 57 0.01 5.27 -10.77
N ALA A 58 0.80 4.61 -11.63
CA ALA A 58 0.89 4.92 -13.05
C ALA A 58 -0.32 4.38 -13.86
N ALA A 59 -1.11 3.47 -13.30
CA ALA A 59 -2.29 2.97 -13.98
C ALA A 59 -3.34 4.09 -14.13
N PRO A 60 -4.03 4.19 -15.29
CA PRO A 60 -5.03 5.23 -15.52
C PRO A 60 -6.07 5.30 -14.40
N ASN A 61 -6.50 6.51 -14.02
CA ASN A 61 -7.51 6.76 -13.00
C ASN A 61 -7.24 6.07 -11.65
N SER A 62 -5.96 5.87 -11.32
CA SER A 62 -5.53 5.23 -10.08
C SER A 62 -4.66 6.18 -9.27
N GLN A 63 -4.84 6.18 -7.96
CA GLN A 63 -4.03 6.97 -7.04
C GLN A 63 -3.56 6.07 -5.89
N VAL A 64 -2.30 6.23 -5.50
CA VAL A 64 -1.74 5.62 -4.29
C VAL A 64 -1.55 6.73 -3.26
N VAL A 65 -2.07 6.53 -2.06
CA VAL A 65 -1.95 7.46 -0.93
C VAL A 65 -1.32 6.72 0.23
N VAL A 66 -0.11 7.13 0.59
CA VAL A 66 0.57 6.65 1.79
C VAL A 66 0.20 7.56 2.96
N ILE A 67 -0.50 7.01 3.94
CA ILE A 67 -0.83 7.69 5.19
C ILE A 67 0.21 7.25 6.21
N SER A 68 1.02 8.18 6.74
CA SER A 68 2.07 7.84 7.70
C SER A 68 2.09 8.82 8.86
N GLY A 69 2.41 8.31 10.06
CA GLY A 69 2.75 9.14 11.21
C GLY A 69 4.19 9.68 11.16
N ARG A 70 4.99 9.33 10.15
CA ARG A 70 6.33 9.89 9.96
C ARG A 70 6.25 11.32 9.43
N SER A 71 7.20 12.16 9.84
CA SER A 71 7.36 13.48 9.23
C SER A 71 7.76 13.33 7.75
N LEU A 72 7.37 14.30 6.92
CA LEU A 72 7.67 14.30 5.48
C LEU A 72 9.18 14.17 5.18
N HIS A 73 10.04 14.70 6.06
CA HIS A 73 11.50 14.59 5.94
C HIS A 73 11.99 13.13 5.91
N ASN A 74 11.30 12.23 6.61
CA ASN A 74 11.65 10.81 6.72
C ASN A 74 10.96 9.92 5.66
N LEU A 75 10.11 10.49 4.80
CA LEU A 75 9.38 9.75 3.75
C LEU A 75 10.01 9.91 2.36
N SER A 76 10.84 10.92 2.17
CA SER A 76 11.49 11.27 0.89
C SER A 76 12.94 10.78 0.78
N SER A 77 13.40 9.94 1.73
CA SER A 77 14.79 9.45 1.83
C SER A 77 14.96 8.05 1.28
#